data_AF-A0A165QYY9-F1
#
_entry.id   AF-A0A165QYY9-F1
#
_cell.length_a   1.000
_cell.length_b   1.000
_cell.length_c   1.000
_cell.angle_alpha   90.00
_cell.angle_beta   90.00
_cell.angle_gamma   90.00
#
_symmetry.space_group_name_H-M   'P 1'
#
loop_
_entity.id
_entity.type
_entity.pdbx_description
1 polymer ?
#
loop_
_entity_poly.entity_id
_entity_poly.type
_entity_poly.pdbx_seq_one_letter_code
_entity_poly.pdbx_strand_id
1 'polypeptide(L)'
;MAVNQQPLASFPALDCNGWYGRSTPHPDPRGFTPTYHSFAFALDLSAMIYQGFVMALFEPNVLVDRFGHILSVQESDFQCLKSAISRLRDLPYAPFWNVDTDVTCQSQFRAFIPIATNGTVLPYYVYAPMKGAKLEQVTAGYETLPDALYDLGELAAEVPLLIRGSYVQPAGNRSFANLIMKLAWDHCQWPKSPGDDDDDDNLYPLGRGASVTKLAACVLVAVACVCLIRRVLRLASHRNSISF
;
A
#
# COMPACT_ATOMS: atom_id res chain seq x y z
N MET A 1 35.19 -10.30 9.61
CA MET A 1 34.17 -11.36 9.55
C MET A 1 33.94 -11.65 8.09
N ALA A 2 34.16 -12.87 7.62
CA ALA A 2 33.96 -13.22 6.23
C ALA A 2 32.47 -13.18 5.91
N VAL A 3 32.04 -12.26 5.05
CA VAL A 3 30.69 -12.24 4.50
C VAL A 3 30.57 -13.51 3.68
N ASN A 4 29.71 -14.42 4.14
CA ASN A 4 29.43 -15.68 3.46
C ASN A 4 28.60 -15.33 2.22
N GLN A 5 29.26 -14.87 1.15
CA GLN A 5 28.67 -14.67 -0.16
C GLN A 5 28.43 -16.07 -0.75
N GLN A 6 27.40 -16.76 -0.26
CA GLN A 6 26.78 -17.80 -1.08
C GLN A 6 26.47 -17.15 -2.43
N PRO A 7 26.82 -17.79 -3.56
CA PRO A 7 26.57 -17.24 -4.88
C PRO A 7 25.10 -16.86 -4.91
N LEU A 8 24.85 -15.54 -5.07
CA LEU A 8 23.54 -14.92 -5.13
C LEU A 8 22.65 -15.85 -5.94
N ALA A 9 21.68 -16.48 -5.30
CA ALA A 9 20.79 -17.40 -5.99
C ALA A 9 20.09 -16.57 -7.07
N SER A 10 20.60 -16.66 -8.30
CA SER A 10 20.00 -16.02 -9.44
C SER A 10 18.66 -16.71 -9.61
N PHE A 11 17.58 -16.03 -9.24
CA PHE A 11 16.26 -16.58 -9.46
C PHE A 11 16.07 -16.77 -10.97
N PRO A 12 15.45 -17.88 -11.43
CA PRO A 12 15.19 -18.05 -12.85
C PRO A 12 14.35 -16.86 -13.36
N ALA A 13 14.63 -16.39 -14.58
CA ALA A 13 13.87 -15.29 -15.17
C ALA A 13 12.36 -15.63 -15.17
N LEU A 14 11.54 -14.69 -14.71
CA LEU A 14 10.09 -14.82 -14.80
C LEU A 14 9.64 -14.37 -16.19
N ASP A 15 8.87 -15.22 -16.89
CA ASP A 15 8.28 -14.86 -18.18
C ASP A 15 6.80 -14.51 -18.00
N CYS A 16 6.55 -13.40 -17.31
CA CYS A 16 5.21 -12.79 -17.20
C CYS A 16 5.10 -11.48 -17.98
N ASN A 17 6.02 -11.20 -18.89
CA ASN A 17 5.97 -9.97 -19.66
C ASN A 17 4.65 -9.83 -20.44
N GLY A 18 4.08 -8.63 -20.43
CA GLY A 18 2.82 -8.33 -21.10
C GLY A 18 1.57 -8.87 -20.39
N TRP A 19 1.69 -9.30 -19.13
CA TRP A 19 0.58 -9.82 -18.33
C TRP A 19 -0.57 -8.79 -18.22
N TYR A 20 -0.23 -7.51 -18.13
CA TYR A 20 -1.22 -6.45 -18.01
C TYR A 20 -2.06 -6.33 -19.30
N GLY A 21 -1.41 -6.40 -20.47
CA GLY A 21 -2.09 -6.36 -21.76
C GLY A 21 -2.97 -7.58 -22.06
N ARG A 22 -2.70 -8.71 -21.40
CA ARG A 22 -3.53 -9.94 -21.45
C ARG A 22 -4.68 -9.95 -20.44
N SER A 23 -4.70 -9.01 -19.50
CA SER A 23 -5.75 -8.92 -18.49
C SER A 23 -7.06 -8.41 -19.12
N THR A 24 -8.19 -8.91 -18.63
CA THR A 24 -9.52 -8.54 -19.14
C THR A 24 -10.34 -7.85 -18.06
N PRO A 25 -11.35 -7.02 -18.38
CA PRO A 25 -12.27 -6.49 -17.37
C PRO A 25 -12.86 -7.61 -16.51
N HIS A 26 -12.92 -7.40 -15.19
CA HIS A 26 -13.53 -8.37 -14.27
C HIS A 26 -15.02 -8.57 -14.63
N PRO A 27 -15.56 -9.80 -14.64
CA PRO A 27 -16.92 -10.09 -15.09
C PRO A 27 -18.00 -9.42 -14.23
N ASP A 28 -17.71 -9.22 -12.94
CA ASP A 28 -18.56 -8.47 -12.02
C ASP A 28 -17.71 -7.47 -11.19
N PRO A 29 -17.39 -6.29 -11.73
CA PRO A 29 -16.54 -5.33 -11.02
C PRO A 29 -17.28 -4.66 -9.85
N ARG A 30 -18.62 -4.69 -9.82
CA ARG A 30 -19.41 -4.07 -8.74
C ARG A 30 -19.56 -4.99 -7.53
N GLY A 31 -19.54 -6.31 -7.74
CA GLY A 31 -19.55 -7.30 -6.67
C GLY A 31 -18.20 -7.52 -6.00
N PHE A 32 -17.10 -7.12 -6.63
CA PHE A 32 -15.76 -7.26 -6.04
C PHE A 32 -15.58 -6.32 -4.85
N THR A 33 -15.35 -6.90 -3.67
CA THR A 33 -15.01 -6.17 -2.45
C THR A 33 -13.60 -6.59 -2.01
N PRO A 34 -12.61 -5.67 -1.99
CA PRO A 34 -11.27 -6.00 -1.55
C PRO A 34 -11.28 -6.31 -0.05
N THR A 35 -10.65 -7.41 0.34
CA THR A 35 -10.52 -7.81 1.74
C THR A 35 -9.07 -8.07 2.08
N TYR A 36 -8.73 -7.98 3.36
CA TYR A 36 -7.41 -8.35 3.82
C TYR A 36 -7.08 -9.82 3.46
N HIS A 37 -8.04 -10.73 3.60
CA HIS A 37 -7.81 -12.16 3.36
C HIS A 37 -7.56 -12.51 1.89
N SER A 38 -8.11 -11.73 0.97
CA SER A 38 -7.82 -11.88 -0.46
C SER A 38 -6.62 -11.05 -0.92
N PHE A 39 -6.09 -10.14 -0.09
CA PHE A 39 -4.98 -9.28 -0.47
C PHE A 39 -3.70 -10.10 -0.68
N ALA A 40 -3.08 -9.97 -1.86
CA ALA A 40 -1.85 -10.65 -2.21
C ALA A 40 -0.66 -9.69 -2.31
N PHE A 41 -0.88 -8.47 -2.82
CA PHE A 41 0.17 -7.50 -3.08
C PHE A 41 -0.40 -6.11 -3.39
N ALA A 42 0.30 -5.04 -3.04
CA ALA A 42 0.09 -3.71 -3.63
C ALA A 42 1.41 -3.00 -3.91
N LEU A 43 1.39 -2.09 -4.87
CA LEU A 43 2.51 -1.22 -5.20
C LEU A 43 2.08 0.24 -5.28
N ASP A 44 2.91 1.09 -4.71
CA ASP A 44 2.86 2.55 -4.81
C ASP A 44 4.17 3.04 -5.42
N LEU A 45 4.12 4.06 -6.26
CA LEU A 45 5.27 4.63 -6.94
C LEU A 45 5.34 6.12 -6.64
N SER A 46 6.56 6.61 -6.38
CA SER A 46 6.88 8.03 -6.28
C SER A 46 8.01 8.34 -7.24
N ALA A 47 7.73 9.17 -8.23
CA ALA A 47 8.62 9.61 -9.29
C ALA A 47 8.30 11.07 -9.64
N MET A 48 9.19 11.74 -10.38
CA MET A 48 9.03 13.17 -10.71
C MET A 48 7.67 13.52 -11.34
N ILE A 49 7.13 12.63 -12.17
CA ILE A 49 5.88 12.87 -12.92
C ILE A 49 4.66 12.19 -12.29
N TYR A 50 4.85 11.42 -11.21
CA TYR A 50 3.78 10.62 -10.64
C TYR A 50 4.06 10.21 -9.20
N GLN A 51 3.06 10.36 -8.33
CA GLN A 51 3.09 9.85 -6.98
C GLN A 51 1.75 9.18 -6.66
N GLY A 52 1.78 7.90 -6.23
CA GLY A 52 0.63 7.20 -5.70
C GLY A 52 0.49 5.73 -6.14
N PHE A 53 -0.67 5.18 -5.78
CA PHE A 53 -1.06 3.80 -6.03
C PHE A 53 -0.95 3.37 -7.49
N VAL A 54 -0.16 2.33 -7.76
CA VAL A 54 0.00 1.76 -9.11
C VAL A 54 -0.95 0.59 -9.32
N MET A 55 -0.96 -0.38 -8.41
CA MET A 55 -1.78 -1.58 -8.53
C MET A 55 -1.89 -2.36 -7.23
N ALA A 56 -2.90 -3.24 -7.16
CA ALA A 56 -3.01 -4.27 -6.14
C ALA A 56 -3.52 -5.59 -6.75
N LEU A 57 -3.04 -6.70 -6.21
CA LEU A 57 -3.46 -8.06 -6.56
C LEU A 57 -4.26 -8.67 -5.41
N PHE A 58 -5.31 -9.39 -5.78
CA PHE A 58 -6.17 -10.14 -4.88
C PHE A 58 -6.43 -11.55 -5.40
N GLU A 59 -6.51 -12.51 -4.50
CA GLU A 59 -6.95 -13.87 -4.80
C GLU A 59 -8.42 -13.88 -5.27
N PRO A 60 -8.81 -14.78 -6.20
CA PRO A 60 -7.95 -15.79 -6.83
C PRO A 60 -7.08 -15.27 -7.98
N ASN A 61 -7.47 -14.19 -8.67
CA ASN A 61 -6.74 -13.66 -9.83
C ASN A 61 -7.23 -12.25 -10.23
N VAL A 62 -7.49 -11.39 -9.25
CA VAL A 62 -8.04 -10.04 -9.47
C VAL A 62 -6.93 -9.00 -9.36
N LEU A 63 -6.88 -8.10 -10.33
CA LEU A 63 -6.05 -6.91 -10.32
C LEU A 63 -6.93 -5.69 -10.12
N VAL A 64 -6.49 -4.74 -9.30
CA VAL A 64 -6.99 -3.37 -9.32
C VAL A 64 -5.86 -2.45 -9.74
N ASP A 65 -6.06 -1.68 -10.82
CA ASP A 65 -5.07 -0.74 -11.33
C ASP A 65 -5.19 0.66 -10.69
N ARG A 66 -4.23 1.54 -10.96
CA ARG A 66 -4.21 2.94 -10.48
C ARG A 66 -5.41 3.79 -10.86
N PHE A 67 -6.11 3.41 -11.92
CA PHE A 67 -7.31 4.10 -12.34
C PHE A 67 -8.52 3.62 -11.51
N GLY A 68 -8.42 2.47 -10.85
CA GLY A 68 -9.49 1.83 -10.11
C GLY A 68 -10.29 0.86 -10.99
N HIS A 69 -9.75 0.44 -12.13
CA HIS A 69 -10.32 -0.66 -12.90
C HIS A 69 -10.06 -1.97 -12.18
N ILE A 70 -11.07 -2.83 -12.16
CA ILE A 70 -10.99 -4.17 -11.61
C ILE A 70 -10.89 -5.11 -12.80
N LEU A 71 -9.75 -5.79 -12.91
CA LEU A 71 -9.39 -6.67 -14.01
C LEU A 71 -9.24 -8.10 -13.50
N SER A 72 -9.53 -9.07 -14.37
CA SER A 72 -9.17 -10.47 -14.20
C SER A 72 -7.85 -10.73 -14.91
N VAL A 73 -6.88 -11.27 -14.17
CA VAL A 73 -5.57 -11.68 -14.67
C VAL A 73 -5.66 -13.17 -15.06
N GLN A 74 -4.97 -13.57 -16.12
CA GLN A 74 -4.90 -15.00 -16.45
C GLN A 74 -4.22 -15.77 -15.32
N GLU A 75 -4.69 -16.99 -15.03
CA GLU A 75 -4.17 -17.79 -13.91
C GLU A 75 -2.65 -17.98 -14.00
N SER A 76 -2.11 -18.28 -15.19
CA SER A 76 -0.68 -18.43 -15.40
C SER A 76 0.12 -17.15 -15.07
N ASP A 77 -0.40 -16.00 -15.47
CA ASP A 77 0.21 -14.70 -15.19
C ASP A 77 0.14 -14.38 -13.69
N PHE A 78 -1.01 -14.66 -13.06
CA PHE A 78 -1.20 -14.45 -11.64
C PHE A 78 -0.27 -15.33 -10.79
N GLN A 79 -0.10 -16.61 -11.14
CA GLN A 79 0.87 -17.49 -10.47
C GLN A 79 2.31 -17.03 -10.69
N CYS A 80 2.62 -16.48 -11.86
CA CYS A 80 3.94 -15.90 -12.13
C CYS A 80 4.21 -14.67 -11.26
N LEU A 81 3.23 -13.75 -11.14
CA LEU A 81 3.30 -12.60 -10.23
C LEU A 81 3.43 -13.04 -8.77
N LYS A 82 2.66 -14.04 -8.33
CA LYS A 82 2.79 -14.63 -6.99
C LYS A 82 4.17 -15.23 -6.75
N SER A 83 4.76 -15.85 -7.76
CA SER A 83 6.13 -16.36 -7.70
C SER A 83 7.16 -15.23 -7.60
N ALA A 84 6.93 -14.09 -8.26
CA ALA A 84 7.74 -12.88 -8.07
C ALA A 84 7.68 -12.38 -6.63
N ILE A 85 6.46 -12.29 -6.08
CA ILE A 85 6.20 -11.83 -4.71
C ILE A 85 6.80 -12.81 -3.69
N SER A 86 6.74 -14.12 -3.92
CA SER A 86 7.28 -15.11 -2.99
C SER A 86 8.80 -15.01 -2.85
N ARG A 87 9.53 -14.67 -3.93
CA ARG A 87 10.98 -14.46 -3.89
C ARG A 87 11.39 -13.34 -2.92
N LEU A 88 10.53 -12.34 -2.74
CA LEU A 88 10.76 -11.27 -1.77
C LEU A 88 10.56 -11.72 -0.32
N ARG A 89 9.72 -12.74 -0.10
CA ARG A 89 9.55 -13.35 1.22
C ARG A 89 10.75 -14.20 1.62
N ASP A 90 11.54 -14.66 0.65
CA ASP A 90 12.78 -15.40 0.88
C ASP A 90 13.97 -14.48 1.21
N LEU A 91 13.84 -13.18 0.94
CA LEU A 91 14.84 -12.19 1.35
C LEU A 91 14.73 -11.91 2.86
N PRO A 92 15.85 -11.71 3.57
CA PRO A 92 15.77 -11.19 4.93
C PRO A 92 15.08 -9.83 4.90
N TYR A 93 14.11 -9.65 5.81
CA TYR A 93 13.34 -8.41 5.82
C TYR A 93 14.23 -7.21 6.16
N ALA A 94 14.28 -6.27 5.22
CA ALA A 94 14.73 -4.92 5.44
C ALA A 94 13.72 -3.97 4.78
N PRO A 95 13.25 -2.94 5.49
CA PRO A 95 12.28 -2.01 4.92
C PRO A 95 12.88 -1.17 3.79
N PHE A 96 14.11 -0.69 3.93
CA PHE A 96 14.69 0.30 3.00
C PHE A 96 15.84 -0.30 2.17
N TRP A 97 15.71 -0.20 0.85
CA TRP A 97 16.70 -0.65 -0.14
C TRP A 97 17.05 0.54 -1.04
N ASN A 98 18.09 1.27 -0.65
CA ASN A 98 18.54 2.46 -1.39
C ASN A 98 19.71 2.10 -2.29
N VAL A 99 19.56 2.34 -3.59
CA VAL A 99 20.68 2.25 -4.54
C VAL A 99 21.58 3.49 -4.39
N ASP A 100 22.89 3.26 -4.41
CA ASP A 100 23.94 4.27 -4.42
C ASP A 100 23.98 4.95 -5.81
N THR A 101 23.58 6.23 -5.86
CA THR A 101 23.48 6.99 -7.12
C THR A 101 23.80 8.46 -6.89
N ASP A 102 24.59 9.05 -7.78
CA ASP A 102 24.90 10.49 -7.79
C ASP A 102 23.73 11.35 -8.31
N VAL A 103 22.72 10.70 -8.90
CA VAL A 103 21.55 11.39 -9.47
C VAL A 103 20.44 11.49 -8.42
N THR A 104 20.02 12.71 -8.14
CA THR A 104 18.88 13.00 -7.26
C THR A 104 17.55 12.85 -7.99
N CYS A 105 16.44 12.86 -7.23
CA CYS A 105 15.07 12.81 -7.77
C CYS A 105 14.75 11.53 -8.57
N GLN A 106 15.41 10.43 -8.25
CA GLN A 106 15.10 9.13 -8.84
C GLN A 106 13.75 8.61 -8.37
N SER A 107 13.15 7.73 -9.17
CA SER A 107 11.91 7.06 -8.78
C SER A 107 12.15 6.11 -7.61
N GLN A 108 11.14 5.94 -6.77
CA GLN A 108 11.08 4.97 -5.70
C GLN A 108 9.74 4.26 -5.72
N PHE A 109 9.71 2.98 -5.37
CA PHE A 109 8.44 2.27 -5.16
C PHE A 109 8.34 1.70 -3.75
N ARG A 110 7.10 1.44 -3.34
CA ARG A 110 6.75 0.76 -2.10
C ARG A 110 5.91 -0.45 -2.43
N ALA A 111 6.46 -1.63 -2.13
CA ALA A 111 5.77 -2.91 -2.27
C ALA A 111 5.19 -3.33 -0.91
N PHE A 112 3.91 -3.64 -0.88
CA PHE A 112 3.18 -4.07 0.31
C PHE A 112 2.88 -5.56 0.18
N ILE A 113 3.54 -6.37 1.01
CA ILE A 113 3.48 -7.84 0.91
C ILE A 113 2.91 -8.41 2.21
N PRO A 114 1.76 -9.12 2.17
CA PRO A 114 1.24 -9.80 3.34
C PRO A 114 2.15 -10.97 3.74
N ILE A 115 2.40 -11.11 5.04
CA ILE A 115 3.02 -12.29 5.63
C ILE A 115 1.91 -13.18 6.21
N ALA A 116 2.04 -14.49 5.97
CA ALA A 116 1.06 -15.49 6.39
C ALA A 116 0.79 -15.52 7.90
N THR A 117 1.71 -15.04 8.74
CA THR A 117 1.71 -15.38 10.16
C THR A 117 0.73 -14.58 11.02
N ASN A 118 0.33 -13.34 10.68
CA ASN A 118 -0.38 -12.49 11.66
C ASN A 118 -1.32 -11.42 11.10
N GLY A 119 -1.76 -11.53 9.85
CA GLY A 119 -2.56 -10.45 9.29
C GLY A 119 -1.73 -9.18 9.01
N THR A 120 -0.40 -9.34 8.91
CA THR A 120 0.60 -8.27 8.82
C THR A 120 1.06 -8.09 7.38
N VAL A 121 1.20 -6.84 6.97
CA VAL A 121 1.79 -6.43 5.68
C VAL A 121 3.16 -5.83 5.95
N LEU A 122 4.17 -6.28 5.21
CA LEU A 122 5.50 -5.69 5.21
C LEU A 122 5.67 -4.71 4.05
N PRO A 123 6.14 -3.49 4.31
CA PRO A 123 6.51 -2.57 3.26
C PRO A 123 7.99 -2.77 2.87
N TYR A 124 8.24 -2.83 1.57
CA TYR A 124 9.59 -2.78 0.98
C TYR A 124 9.71 -1.51 0.17
N TYR A 125 10.61 -0.63 0.58
CA TYR A 125 10.93 0.63 -0.08
C TYR A 125 12.17 0.42 -0.92
N VAL A 126 12.08 0.75 -2.21
CA VAL A 126 13.22 0.67 -3.11
C VAL A 126 13.40 2.02 -3.78
N TYR A 127 14.53 2.68 -3.50
CA TYR A 127 14.91 3.95 -4.11
C TYR A 127 15.87 3.70 -5.27
N ALA A 128 15.63 4.40 -6.39
CA ALA A 128 16.41 4.29 -7.61
C ALA A 128 16.62 2.85 -8.10
N PRO A 129 15.54 2.05 -8.27
CA PRO A 129 15.65 0.63 -8.61
C PRO A 129 16.41 0.45 -9.92
N MET A 130 17.59 -0.17 -9.84
CA MET A 130 18.46 -0.45 -10.98
C MET A 130 19.09 -1.83 -10.81
N LYS A 131 18.96 -2.68 -11.83
CA LYS A 131 19.40 -4.08 -11.77
C LYS A 131 20.90 -4.17 -11.49
N GLY A 132 21.27 -4.96 -10.48
CA GLY A 132 22.68 -5.16 -10.09
C GLY A 132 23.38 -3.92 -9.55
N ALA A 133 22.68 -2.82 -9.31
CA ALA A 133 23.29 -1.60 -8.79
C ALA A 133 23.71 -1.77 -7.33
N LYS A 134 24.77 -1.08 -6.95
CA LYS A 134 25.30 -1.06 -5.58
C LYS A 134 24.30 -0.38 -4.65
N LEU A 135 24.16 -0.89 -3.43
CA LEU A 135 23.38 -0.25 -2.38
C LEU A 135 24.22 0.82 -1.65
N GLU A 136 23.55 1.88 -1.18
CA GLU A 136 24.17 2.97 -0.40
C GLU A 136 24.91 2.43 0.83
N GLN A 137 24.35 1.38 1.44
CA GLN A 137 24.95 0.61 2.52
C GLN A 137 24.60 -0.87 2.38
N VAL A 138 25.33 -1.74 3.07
CA VAL A 138 25.00 -3.17 3.13
C VAL A 138 23.66 -3.35 3.81
N THR A 139 22.65 -3.82 3.08
CA THR A 139 21.29 -4.04 3.58
C THR A 139 21.00 -5.51 3.62
N ALA A 140 20.62 -6.05 4.79
CA ALA A 140 20.31 -7.47 4.96
C ALA A 140 21.43 -8.43 4.46
N GLY A 141 22.69 -7.99 4.47
CA GLY A 141 23.83 -8.76 3.98
C GLY A 141 24.12 -8.63 2.48
N TYR A 142 23.38 -7.78 1.77
CA TYR A 142 23.57 -7.51 0.33
C TYR A 142 24.32 -6.21 0.10
N GLU A 143 25.28 -6.23 -0.82
CA GLU A 143 25.99 -5.04 -1.32
C GLU A 143 25.36 -4.44 -2.59
N THR A 144 24.55 -5.24 -3.28
CA THR A 144 23.84 -4.86 -4.51
C THR A 144 22.34 -5.12 -4.36
N LEU A 145 21.52 -4.40 -5.12
CA LEU A 145 20.07 -4.59 -5.11
C LEU A 145 19.71 -6.01 -5.56
N PRO A 146 19.00 -6.80 -4.72
CA PRO A 146 18.51 -8.12 -5.13
C PRO A 146 17.63 -8.07 -6.38
N ASP A 147 17.88 -8.99 -7.32
CA ASP A 147 17.11 -9.09 -8.56
C ASP A 147 15.60 -9.20 -8.32
N ALA A 148 15.17 -9.89 -7.26
CA ALA A 148 13.76 -10.03 -6.92
C ALA A 148 13.06 -8.69 -6.66
N LEU A 149 13.76 -7.70 -6.08
CA LEU A 149 13.20 -6.36 -5.86
C LEU A 149 13.11 -5.58 -7.17
N TYR A 150 14.15 -5.64 -7.99
CA TYR A 150 14.15 -5.00 -9.31
C TYR A 150 13.07 -5.59 -10.22
N ASP A 151 13.03 -6.91 -10.35
CA ASP A 151 12.11 -7.63 -11.24
C ASP A 151 10.64 -7.36 -10.84
N LEU A 152 10.31 -7.28 -9.54
CA LEU A 152 8.95 -6.90 -9.11
C LEU A 152 8.59 -5.47 -9.55
N GLY A 153 9.52 -4.52 -9.40
CA GLY A 153 9.31 -3.14 -9.80
C GLY A 153 9.03 -3.01 -11.30
N GLU A 154 9.80 -3.73 -12.14
CA GLU A 154 9.60 -3.79 -13.59
C GLU A 154 8.24 -4.40 -13.95
N LEU A 155 7.84 -5.51 -13.31
CA LEU A 155 6.55 -6.14 -13.58
C LEU A 155 5.37 -5.23 -13.23
N ALA A 156 5.46 -4.48 -12.14
CA ALA A 156 4.44 -3.51 -11.76
C ALA A 156 4.45 -2.26 -12.67
N ALA A 157 5.59 -1.91 -13.26
CA ALA A 157 5.73 -0.80 -14.19
C ALA A 157 5.06 -1.05 -15.55
N GLU A 158 4.66 -2.30 -15.87
CA GLU A 158 3.79 -2.58 -17.01
C GLU A 158 2.44 -1.87 -16.93
N VAL A 159 1.97 -1.54 -15.73
CA VAL A 159 0.73 -0.78 -15.52
C VAL A 159 0.94 0.66 -16.01
N PRO A 160 0.19 1.13 -17.03
CA PRO A 160 0.46 2.43 -17.64
C PRO A 160 0.32 3.60 -16.66
N LEU A 161 1.42 4.34 -16.43
CA LEU A 161 1.44 5.52 -15.56
C LEU A 161 0.82 6.76 -16.21
N LEU A 162 0.90 6.87 -17.54
CA LEU A 162 0.35 7.97 -18.32
C LEU A 162 -0.69 7.45 -19.32
N ILE A 163 -1.75 8.25 -19.51
CA ILE A 163 -2.69 8.04 -20.61
C ILE A 163 -1.99 8.53 -21.89
N ARG A 164 -1.43 7.62 -22.70
CA ARG A 164 -0.87 8.02 -24.00
C ARG A 164 -2.02 8.46 -24.92
N GLY A 165 -1.95 9.71 -25.39
CA GLY A 165 -2.62 10.25 -26.57
C GLY A 165 -4.08 9.85 -26.79
N SER A 166 -5.02 10.62 -26.23
CA SER A 166 -6.46 10.67 -26.56
C SER A 166 -7.26 9.36 -26.56
N TYR A 167 -8.29 9.34 -25.71
CA TYR A 167 -9.63 8.73 -25.83
C TYR A 167 -10.00 8.09 -24.49
N VAL A 168 -10.66 8.90 -23.66
CA VAL A 168 -11.59 8.53 -22.59
C VAL A 168 -11.52 7.05 -22.22
N GLN A 169 -10.53 6.67 -21.40
CA GLN A 169 -10.74 5.47 -20.59
C GLN A 169 -11.90 5.80 -19.62
N PRO A 170 -12.81 4.85 -19.36
CA PRO A 170 -13.92 5.09 -18.45
C PRO A 170 -13.35 5.64 -17.15
N ALA A 171 -13.98 6.69 -16.61
CA ALA A 171 -13.52 7.35 -15.39
C ALA A 171 -13.40 6.31 -14.28
N GLY A 172 -12.19 5.82 -14.04
CA GLY A 172 -11.95 4.82 -13.01
C GLY A 172 -12.17 5.43 -11.62
N ASN A 173 -12.47 4.58 -10.64
CA ASN A 173 -12.79 5.03 -9.29
C ASN A 173 -11.51 5.26 -8.48
N ARG A 174 -10.91 6.44 -8.59
CA ARG A 174 -9.72 6.80 -7.79
C ARG A 174 -9.94 6.71 -6.28
N SER A 175 -11.17 6.94 -5.82
CA SER A 175 -11.51 6.74 -4.39
C SER A 175 -11.38 5.27 -3.99
N PHE A 176 -11.68 4.34 -4.90
CA PHE A 176 -11.50 2.90 -4.68
C PHE A 176 -10.02 2.51 -4.61
N ALA A 177 -9.18 3.05 -5.48
CA ALA A 177 -7.72 2.90 -5.38
C ALA A 177 -7.17 3.36 -4.02
N ASN A 178 -7.64 4.51 -3.51
CA ASN A 178 -7.25 5.00 -2.19
C ASN A 178 -7.71 4.08 -1.05
N LEU A 179 -8.90 3.47 -1.17
CA LEU A 179 -9.39 2.48 -0.19
C LEU A 179 -8.50 1.24 -0.13
N ILE A 180 -7.99 0.79 -1.28
CA ILE A 180 -7.06 -0.35 -1.35
C ILE A 180 -5.73 -0.01 -0.70
N MET A 181 -5.20 1.18 -0.95
CA MET A 181 -4.00 1.63 -0.26
C MET A 181 -4.22 1.73 1.25
N LYS A 182 -5.39 2.21 1.68
CA LYS A 182 -5.75 2.21 3.10
C LYS A 182 -5.75 0.80 3.68
N LEU A 183 -6.28 -0.19 2.96
CA LEU A 183 -6.25 -1.60 3.39
C LEU A 183 -4.80 -2.09 3.61
N ALA A 184 -3.90 -1.82 2.66
CA ALA A 184 -2.49 -2.17 2.84
C ALA A 184 -1.86 -1.41 4.02
N TRP A 185 -2.20 -0.13 4.18
CA TRP A 185 -1.64 0.76 5.20
C TRP A 185 -2.08 0.42 6.62
N ASP A 186 -3.35 0.09 6.82
CA ASP A 186 -3.95 -0.26 8.10
C ASP A 186 -3.34 -1.55 8.68
N HIS A 187 -2.88 -2.46 7.81
CA HIS A 187 -2.26 -3.73 8.16
C HIS A 187 -0.72 -3.70 8.09
N CYS A 188 -0.14 -2.55 7.74
CA CYS A 188 1.29 -2.40 7.54
C CYS A 188 2.04 -2.29 8.87
N GLN A 189 3.08 -3.11 9.03
CA GLN A 189 4.03 -2.94 10.13
C GLN A 189 5.07 -1.89 9.72
N TRP A 190 4.79 -0.63 10.06
CA TRP A 190 5.70 0.48 9.75
C TRP A 190 7.02 0.31 10.50
N PRO A 191 8.17 0.39 9.81
CA PRO A 191 9.44 0.49 10.50
C PRO A 191 9.44 1.78 11.33
N LYS A 192 10.08 1.75 12.52
CA LYS A 192 10.38 3.00 13.24
C LYS A 192 11.26 3.86 12.35
N SER A 193 10.97 5.16 12.25
CA SER A 193 11.84 6.06 11.50
C SER A 193 13.20 6.12 12.21
N PRO A 194 14.34 6.12 11.50
CA PRO A 194 15.63 6.42 12.11
C PRO A 194 15.57 7.84 12.69
N GLY A 195 15.64 7.95 14.03
CA GLY A 195 15.54 9.24 14.74
C GLY A 195 14.16 9.54 15.34
N ASP A 196 13.19 8.64 15.26
CA ASP A 196 12.05 8.64 16.19
C ASP A 196 12.58 8.15 17.56
N ASP A 197 13.34 9.01 18.26
CA ASP A 197 13.55 8.83 19.69
C ASP A 197 12.16 8.89 20.34
N ASP A 198 11.81 7.90 21.16
CA ASP A 198 10.46 7.68 21.72
C ASP A 198 9.99 8.83 22.68
N ASP A 199 10.61 10.02 22.63
CA ASP A 199 10.39 11.16 23.53
C ASP A 199 9.54 12.29 22.92
N ASP A 200 9.27 12.33 21.61
CA ASP A 200 8.51 13.40 20.95
C ASP A 200 7.08 12.97 20.52
N ASP A 201 6.28 12.52 21.49
CA ASP A 201 4.89 12.08 21.29
C ASP A 201 3.88 13.23 20.98
N ASN A 202 4.36 14.44 20.62
CA ASN A 202 3.51 15.64 20.64
C ASN A 202 3.62 16.63 19.47
N LEU A 203 4.40 16.37 18.42
CA LEU A 203 4.38 17.21 17.22
C LEU A 203 4.06 16.35 16.00
N TYR A 204 2.80 16.39 15.56
CA TYR A 204 2.27 16.21 14.19
C TYR A 204 0.89 15.49 14.23
N PRO A 205 -0.23 16.24 14.26
CA PRO A 205 -1.55 15.66 14.16
C PRO A 205 -1.92 15.50 12.69
N LEU A 206 -1.23 14.62 11.96
CA LEU A 206 -1.70 14.14 10.67
C LEU A 206 -1.56 12.62 10.61
N GLY A 207 -2.64 11.93 10.97
CA GLY A 207 -2.95 10.64 10.37
C GLY A 207 -2.70 9.37 11.17
N ARG A 208 -2.25 9.41 12.43
CA ARG A 208 -2.35 8.20 13.28
C ARG A 208 -3.79 8.02 13.75
N GLY A 209 -4.37 6.87 13.41
CA GLY A 209 -5.75 6.50 13.67
C GLY A 209 -6.20 6.88 15.08
N ALA A 210 -7.39 7.47 15.17
CA ALA A 210 -8.02 7.79 16.44
C ALA A 210 -8.09 6.50 17.27
N SER A 211 -7.27 6.44 18.32
CA SER A 211 -7.37 5.43 19.36
C SER A 211 -8.84 5.31 19.78
N VAL A 212 -9.35 4.08 19.83
CA VAL A 212 -10.77 3.76 20.06
C VAL A 212 -11.28 4.41 21.35
N THR A 213 -10.39 4.73 22.29
CA THR A 213 -10.69 5.48 23.52
C THR A 213 -11.05 6.95 23.28
N LYS A 214 -10.47 7.63 22.27
CA LYS A 214 -10.83 9.02 21.92
C LYS A 214 -12.19 9.12 21.23
N LEU A 215 -12.54 8.12 20.40
CA LEU A 215 -13.88 8.02 19.80
C LEU A 215 -14.97 7.80 20.85
N ALA A 216 -14.72 6.95 21.86
CA ALA A 216 -15.65 6.74 22.97
C ALA A 216 -15.89 8.03 23.77
N ALA A 217 -14.85 8.83 24.02
CA ALA A 217 -14.97 10.12 24.70
C ALA A 217 -15.80 11.13 23.88
N CYS A 218 -15.56 11.23 22.56
CA CYS A 218 -16.34 12.13 21.70
C CYS A 218 -17.83 11.74 21.62
N VAL A 219 -18.13 10.44 21.56
CA VAL A 219 -19.52 9.94 21.57
C VAL A 219 -20.20 10.26 22.90
N LEU A 220 -19.51 10.09 24.03
CA LEU A 220 -20.06 10.43 25.35
C LEU A 220 -20.35 11.93 25.50
N VAL A 221 -19.48 12.80 24.99
CA VAL A 221 -19.70 14.26 25.00
C VAL A 221 -20.89 14.64 24.11
N ALA A 222 -21.00 14.05 22.91
CA ALA A 222 -22.13 14.31 22.02
C ALA A 222 -23.47 13.88 22.64
N VAL A 223 -23.52 12.71 23.28
CA VAL A 223 -24.72 12.22 23.99
C VAL A 223 -25.06 13.13 25.18
N ALA A 224 -24.07 13.58 25.94
CA ALA A 224 -24.28 14.52 27.04
C ALA A 224 -24.85 15.87 26.57
N CYS A 225 -24.33 16.43 25.47
CA CYS A 225 -24.85 17.66 24.86
C CYS A 225 -26.30 17.50 24.40
N VAL A 226 -26.66 16.40 23.73
CA VAL A 226 -28.05 16.15 23.29
C VAL A 226 -28.99 16.02 24.50
N CYS A 227 -28.55 15.35 25.57
CA CYS A 227 -29.32 15.23 26.81
C CYS A 227 -29.54 16.59 27.51
N LEU A 228 -28.50 17.44 27.56
CA LEU A 228 -28.60 18.79 28.12
C LEU A 228 -29.56 19.67 27.32
N ILE A 229 -29.47 19.66 25.98
CA ILE A 229 -30.36 20.42 25.10
C ILE A 229 -31.82 19.99 25.30
N ARG A 230 -32.10 18.68 25.35
CA ARG A 230 -33.45 18.16 25.62
C ARG A 230 -33.98 18.59 27.00
N ARG A 231 -33.10 18.64 28.01
CA ARG A 231 -33.50 19.07 29.37
C ARG A 231 -33.83 20.57 29.41
N VAL A 232 -33.04 21.41 28.76
CA VAL A 232 -33.31 22.85 28.65
C VAL A 232 -34.61 23.11 27.90
N LEU A 233 -34.87 22.41 26.80
CA LEU A 233 -36.12 22.55 26.04
C LEU A 233 -37.37 22.13 26.85
N ARG A 234 -37.28 21.08 27.67
CA ARG A 234 -38.40 20.70 28.57
C ARG A 234 -38.66 21.77 29.64
N LEU A 235 -37.61 22.35 30.22
CA LEU A 235 -37.75 23.40 31.21
C LEU A 235 -38.33 24.69 30.60
N ALA A 236 -37.95 25.03 29.37
CA ALA A 236 -38.54 26.15 28.64
C ALA A 236 -40.03 25.91 28.32
N SER A 237 -40.41 24.67 27.96
CA SER A 237 -41.80 24.31 27.70
C SER A 237 -42.70 24.42 28.94
N HIS A 238 -42.16 24.18 30.14
CA HIS A 238 -42.93 24.28 31.39
C HIS A 238 -43.11 25.73 31.89
N ARG A 239 -42.28 26.66 31.40
CA ARG A 239 -42.35 28.08 31.82
C ARG A 239 -43.45 28.87 31.11
N ASN A 240 -43.96 28.35 29.98
CA ASN A 240 -45.04 28.97 29.20
C ASN A 240 -46.44 28.49 29.58
N SER A 241 -46.58 27.62 30.59
CA SER A 241 -47.87 27.06 31.02
C SER A 241 -48.45 27.69 32.29
N ILE A 242 -47.90 28.83 32.77
CA ILE A 242 -48.48 29.60 33.88
C ILE A 242 -48.84 30.98 33.35
N SER A 243 -50.04 31.08 32.78
CA SER A 243 -50.69 32.34 32.43
C SER A 243 -52.19 32.07 32.42
N PHE A 244 -52.80 32.07 33.61
CA PHE A 244 -54.19 32.48 33.90
C PHE A 244 -54.34 32.60 35.42
#